data_AF-A0A9J7ENU8-F1
#
_entry.id   AF-A0A9J7ENU8-F1
#
_cell.length_a   1.000
_cell.length_b   1.000
_cell.length_c   1.000
_cell.angle_alpha   90.00
_cell.angle_beta   90.00
_cell.angle_gamma   90.00
#
_symmetry.space_group_name_H-M   'P 1'
#
loop_
_entity.id
_entity.type
_entity.pdbx_description
1 polymer ?
#
loop_
_entity_poly.entity_id
_entity_poly.type
_entity_poly.pdbx_seq_one_letter_code
_entity_poly.pdbx_strand_id
1 'polypeptide(L)'
;MDPLQLILARNFNLWNYACAIPNEETAVTAAKAWLLIPARMPRFPTCRGPMSRETKMSYKLKYRLRCWRCAREGRPSIRAPLKNTFFERAHVSVLNTLRLMVHFLRKDKVSQAAKDVGVTKKTAIQTYHYLREVCDVAEAHDRDLLGGSNDVVEIDETHLYTRKYHRGRLFTHSLRQTPVGVF
;
A
#
# COMPACT_ATOMS: atom_id res chain seq x y z
N MET A 1 -21.27 -9.32 7.33
CA MET A 1 -21.09 -9.13 5.87
C MET A 1 -19.72 -9.64 5.49
N ASP A 2 -19.60 -10.32 4.36
CA ASP A 2 -18.31 -10.67 3.76
C ASP A 2 -17.52 -9.37 3.47
N PRO A 3 -16.24 -9.25 3.89
CA PRO A 3 -15.40 -8.09 3.61
C PRO A 3 -15.38 -7.67 2.13
N LEU A 4 -15.55 -8.59 1.19
CA LEU A 4 -15.63 -8.27 -0.25
C LEU A 4 -16.95 -7.57 -0.61
N GLN A 5 -18.06 -7.95 0.02
CA GLN A 5 -19.37 -7.34 -0.18
C GLN A 5 -19.41 -5.90 0.33
N LEU A 6 -18.53 -5.51 1.27
CA LEU A 6 -18.42 -4.12 1.71
C LEU A 6 -17.87 -3.18 0.64
N ILE A 7 -16.82 -3.60 -0.08
CA ILE A 7 -16.22 -2.77 -1.12
C ILE A 7 -17.21 -2.55 -2.28
N LEU A 8 -18.05 -3.56 -2.55
CA LEU A 8 -19.05 -3.54 -3.61
C LEU A 8 -20.40 -2.94 -3.16
N ALA A 9 -20.56 -2.64 -1.87
CA ALA A 9 -21.81 -2.10 -1.36
C ALA A 9 -22.04 -0.67 -1.89
N ARG A 10 -23.18 -0.45 -2.54
CA ARG A 10 -23.62 0.85 -3.08
C ARG A 10 -23.60 1.98 -2.05
N ASN A 11 -23.73 1.65 -0.76
CA ASN A 11 -23.72 2.58 0.39
C ASN A 11 -22.49 2.34 1.29
N PHE A 12 -21.28 2.35 0.72
CA PHE A 12 -20.06 2.28 1.52
C PHE A 12 -19.87 3.55 2.36
N ASN A 13 -20.11 3.44 3.67
CA ASN A 13 -19.87 4.50 4.63
C ASN A 13 -18.97 4.01 5.79
N LEU A 14 -18.38 4.96 6.52
CA LEU A 14 -17.42 4.66 7.59
C LEU A 14 -18.02 3.78 8.68
N TRP A 15 -19.31 3.94 8.98
CA TRP A 15 -20.03 3.17 9.99
C TRP A 15 -20.19 1.70 9.59
N ASN A 16 -20.65 1.43 8.37
CA ASN A 16 -20.76 0.08 7.81
C ASN A 16 -19.39 -0.62 7.81
N TYR A 17 -18.34 0.11 7.43
CA TYR A 17 -16.97 -0.38 7.48
C TYR A 17 -16.50 -0.69 8.91
N ALA A 18 -16.71 0.23 9.85
CA ALA A 18 -16.33 0.06 11.25
C ALA A 18 -17.08 -1.10 11.92
N CYS A 19 -18.37 -1.29 11.59
CA CYS A 19 -19.17 -2.44 12.04
C CYS A 19 -18.68 -3.76 11.44
N ALA A 20 -18.24 -3.75 10.19
CA ALA A 20 -17.76 -4.98 9.53
C ALA A 20 -16.35 -5.40 9.94
N ILE A 21 -15.48 -4.42 10.23
CA ILE A 21 -14.10 -4.65 10.65
C ILE A 21 -13.88 -3.97 12.02
N PRO A 22 -14.47 -4.51 13.09
CA PRO A 22 -14.43 -3.88 14.41
C PRO A 22 -13.09 -4.10 15.13
N ASN A 23 -12.37 -5.19 14.84
CA ASN A 23 -11.22 -5.63 15.62
C ASN A 23 -10.04 -6.08 14.74
N GLU A 24 -8.88 -6.31 15.35
CA GLU A 24 -7.66 -6.67 14.63
C GLU A 24 -7.78 -8.05 13.94
N GLU A 25 -8.54 -8.99 14.51
CA GLU A 25 -8.71 -10.34 13.95
C GLU A 25 -9.56 -10.33 12.66
N THR A 26 -10.67 -9.61 12.67
CA THR A 26 -11.50 -9.36 11.48
C THR A 26 -10.72 -8.57 10.43
N ALA A 27 -9.89 -7.61 10.84
CA ALA A 27 -9.00 -6.88 9.92
C ALA A 27 -7.98 -7.79 9.25
N VAL A 28 -7.36 -8.72 9.98
CA VAL A 28 -6.43 -9.70 9.41
C VAL A 28 -7.16 -10.67 8.47
N THR A 29 -8.40 -11.03 8.79
CA THR A 29 -9.24 -11.89 7.94
C THR A 29 -9.60 -11.19 6.64
N ALA A 30 -10.04 -9.93 6.71
CA ALA A 30 -10.29 -9.09 5.54
C ALA A 30 -9.01 -8.90 4.70
N ALA A 31 -7.87 -8.62 5.33
CA ALA A 31 -6.58 -8.46 4.65
C ALA A 31 -6.13 -9.74 3.92
N LYS A 32 -6.48 -10.93 4.41
CA LYS A 32 -6.25 -12.19 3.69
C LYS A 32 -7.22 -12.36 2.52
N ALA A 33 -8.49 -12.02 2.70
CA ALA A 33 -9.50 -12.10 1.65
C ALA A 33 -9.18 -11.15 0.48
N TRP A 34 -8.65 -9.97 0.79
CA TRP A 34 -8.19 -8.98 -0.20
C TRP A 34 -6.75 -9.21 -0.69
N LEU A 35 -6.14 -10.35 -0.35
CA LEU A 35 -4.78 -10.73 -0.76
C LEU A 35 -3.67 -9.73 -0.37
N LEU A 36 -3.93 -8.82 0.56
CA LEU A 36 -2.93 -7.91 1.15
C LEU A 36 -1.94 -8.67 2.06
N ILE A 37 -2.36 -9.82 2.57
CA ILE A 37 -1.55 -10.80 3.31
C ILE A 37 -1.81 -12.19 2.69
N PRO A 38 -0.79 -13.08 2.61
CA PRO A 38 -0.99 -14.43 2.13
C PRO A 38 -2.13 -15.17 2.87
N ALA A 39 -3.12 -15.64 2.11
CA ALA A 39 -4.25 -16.41 2.66
C ALA A 39 -3.79 -17.77 3.20
N ARG A 40 -2.84 -18.40 2.50
CA ARG A 40 -2.19 -19.65 2.92
C ARG A 40 -0.88 -19.35 3.62
N MET A 41 -0.51 -20.24 4.54
CA MET A 41 0.76 -20.13 5.27
C MET A 41 1.94 -20.23 4.28
N PRO A 42 2.85 -19.25 4.25
CA PRO A 42 3.94 -19.25 3.30
C PRO A 42 4.93 -20.37 3.62
N ARG A 43 5.55 -20.92 2.58
CA ARG A 43 6.70 -21.82 2.71
C ARG A 43 7.96 -21.00 2.96
N PHE A 44 8.93 -21.59 3.67
CA PHE A 44 10.19 -20.90 3.91
C PHE A 44 10.99 -20.74 2.60
N PRO A 45 11.56 -19.56 2.28
CA PRO A 45 12.18 -19.31 0.97
C PRO A 45 13.29 -20.28 0.61
N THR A 46 14.16 -20.61 1.57
CA THR A 46 15.36 -21.41 1.33
C THR A 46 15.04 -22.90 1.20
N CYS A 47 14.32 -23.47 2.17
CA CYS A 47 14.10 -24.92 2.24
C CYS A 47 12.74 -25.36 1.68
N ARG A 48 11.86 -24.41 1.30
CA ARG A 48 10.45 -24.62 0.90
C ARG A 48 9.64 -25.48 1.87
N GLY A 49 10.11 -25.62 3.11
CA GLY A 49 9.47 -26.40 4.15
C GLY A 49 8.24 -25.69 4.73
N PRO A 50 7.36 -26.46 5.40
CA PRO A 50 6.26 -25.88 6.15
C PRO A 50 6.79 -25.03 7.31
N MET A 51 6.01 -24.02 7.66
CA MET A 51 6.28 -23.15 8.80
C MET A 51 5.18 -23.34 9.87
N SER A 52 5.55 -23.24 11.13
CA SER A 52 4.62 -23.21 12.26
C SER A 52 4.54 -21.80 12.84
N ARG A 53 3.39 -21.48 13.46
CA ARG A 53 3.22 -20.23 14.21
C ARG A 53 3.76 -20.42 15.62
N GLU A 54 4.53 -19.44 16.08
CA GLU A 54 4.98 -19.35 17.48
C GLU A 54 4.53 -18.01 18.06
N THR A 55 4.04 -18.04 19.29
CA THR A 55 3.60 -16.85 20.01
C THR A 55 4.77 -15.88 20.23
N LYS A 56 4.57 -14.62 19.87
CA LYS A 56 5.54 -13.53 20.11
C LYS A 56 4.81 -12.19 20.20
N MET A 57 4.54 -11.75 21.42
CA MET A 57 3.70 -10.57 21.71
C MET A 57 4.25 -9.23 21.17
N SER A 58 5.56 -9.14 20.95
CA SER A 58 6.19 -7.93 20.39
C SER A 58 5.90 -7.71 18.91
N TYR A 59 5.39 -8.73 18.20
CA TYR A 59 5.05 -8.63 16.79
C TYR A 59 3.64 -8.07 16.64
N LYS A 60 3.36 -7.40 15.51
CA LYS A 60 2.04 -6.80 15.23
C LYS A 60 0.91 -7.83 15.32
N LEU A 61 1.09 -9.00 14.71
CA LEU A 61 0.13 -10.10 14.75
C LEU A 61 0.29 -11.00 15.99
N LYS A 62 1.15 -10.65 16.95
CA LYS A 62 1.39 -11.42 18.19
C LYS A 62 1.95 -12.84 17.99
N TYR A 63 2.39 -13.17 16.77
CA TYR A 63 3.11 -14.39 16.45
C TYR A 63 4.23 -14.16 15.44
N ARG A 64 5.14 -15.12 15.36
CA ARG A 64 6.18 -15.26 14.32
C ARG A 64 6.05 -16.61 13.63
N LEU A 65 6.64 -16.74 12.45
CA LEU A 65 6.69 -18.01 11.72
C LEU A 65 8.06 -18.66 11.94
N ARG A 66 8.08 -19.95 12.29
CA ARG A 66 9.31 -20.76 12.42
C ARG A 66 9.29 -21.92 11.43
N CYS A 67 10.42 -22.18 10.77
CA CYS A 67 10.67 -23.42 10.04
C CYS A 67 11.50 -24.39 10.89
N TRP A 68 10.92 -25.54 11.26
CA TRP A 68 11.62 -26.53 12.09
C TRP A 68 12.78 -27.23 11.38
N ARG A 69 12.71 -27.41 10.05
CA ARG A 69 13.80 -27.99 9.26
C ARG A 69 15.05 -27.11 9.31
N CYS A 70 14.91 -25.83 8.98
CA CYS A 70 16.03 -24.88 9.05
C CYS A 70 16.58 -24.73 10.48
N ALA A 71 15.69 -24.77 11.49
CA ALA A 71 16.12 -24.66 12.88
C ALA A 71 17.02 -25.83 13.31
N ARG A 72 16.72 -27.06 12.87
CA ARG A 72 17.57 -28.23 13.14
C ARG A 72 18.92 -28.17 12.42
N GLU A 73 18.94 -27.59 11.22
CA GLU A 73 20.15 -27.42 10.41
C GLU A 73 21.01 -26.20 10.84
N GLY A 74 20.65 -25.49 11.91
CA GLY A 74 21.36 -24.28 12.35
C GLY A 74 21.24 -23.07 11.41
N ARG A 75 20.27 -23.09 10.48
CA ARG A 75 20.05 -22.02 9.49
C ARG A 75 19.03 -21.00 10.00
N PRO A 76 18.99 -19.77 9.44
CA PRO A 76 17.93 -18.81 9.73
C PRO A 76 16.56 -19.47 9.53
N SER A 77 15.75 -19.50 10.59
CA SER A 77 14.51 -20.27 10.63
C SER A 77 13.28 -19.45 11.00
N ILE A 78 13.46 -18.17 11.32
CA ILE A 78 12.41 -17.28 11.81
C ILE A 78 12.04 -16.27 10.72
N ARG A 79 10.74 -16.01 10.56
CA ARG A 79 10.23 -14.98 9.66
C ARG A 79 9.08 -14.20 10.30
N ALA A 80 9.03 -12.90 10.06
CA ALA A 80 7.87 -12.10 10.41
C ALA A 80 6.67 -12.43 9.50
N PRO A 81 5.44 -12.55 10.04
CA PRO A 81 4.27 -12.93 9.24
C PRO A 81 3.92 -11.94 8.12
N LEU A 82 4.24 -10.66 8.33
CA LEU A 82 3.95 -9.55 7.41
C LEU A 82 5.15 -9.20 6.52
N LYS A 83 6.19 -10.05 6.48
CA LYS A 83 7.37 -9.82 5.64
C LYS A 83 7.05 -10.09 4.18
N ASN A 84 7.36 -9.15 3.29
CA ASN A 84 7.01 -9.09 1.88
C ASN A 84 5.49 -9.02 1.65
N THR A 85 4.78 -8.29 2.51
CA THR A 85 3.36 -8.01 2.33
C THR A 85 3.11 -6.51 2.38
N PHE A 86 1.88 -6.10 2.06
CA PHE A 86 1.45 -4.70 2.13
C PHE A 86 1.74 -4.04 3.49
N PHE A 87 1.80 -4.83 4.58
CA PHE A 87 1.94 -4.33 5.94
C PHE A 87 3.38 -4.37 6.49
N GLU A 88 4.38 -4.73 5.68
CA GLU A 88 5.76 -4.91 6.15
C GLU A 88 6.33 -3.64 6.80
N ARG A 89 6.17 -2.51 6.14
CA ARG A 89 6.71 -1.21 6.58
C ARG A 89 5.68 -0.36 7.35
N ALA A 90 4.47 -0.89 7.53
CA ALA A 90 3.45 -0.19 8.30
C ALA A 90 3.81 -0.22 9.78
N HIS A 91 3.94 0.95 10.43
CA HIS A 91 4.19 1.05 11.87
C HIS A 91 2.92 1.00 12.73
N VAL A 92 1.74 0.94 12.09
CA VAL A 92 0.42 0.87 12.72
C VAL A 92 -0.19 -0.53 12.60
N SER A 93 -1.19 -0.85 13.42
CA SER A 93 -1.90 -2.13 13.36
C SER A 93 -2.55 -2.37 11.98
N VAL A 94 -2.89 -3.62 11.67
CA VAL A 94 -3.58 -3.95 10.41
C VAL A 94 -4.91 -3.22 10.36
N LEU A 95 -5.68 -3.22 11.45
CA LEU A 95 -6.95 -2.50 11.56
C LEU A 95 -6.81 -1.01 11.24
N ASN A 96 -5.87 -0.32 11.89
CA ASN A 96 -5.69 1.12 11.69
C ASN A 96 -5.16 1.45 10.30
N THR A 97 -4.33 0.59 9.71
CA THR A 97 -3.89 0.74 8.32
C THR A 97 -5.09 0.69 7.37
N LEU A 98 -5.99 -0.29 7.55
CA LEU A 98 -7.17 -0.42 6.70
C LEU A 98 -8.16 0.73 6.92
N ARG A 99 -8.33 1.23 8.16
CA ARG A 99 -9.13 2.44 8.43
C ARG A 99 -8.56 3.67 7.72
N LEU A 100 -7.24 3.87 7.75
CA LEU A 100 -6.59 4.95 7.00
C LEU A 100 -6.75 4.79 5.49
N MET A 101 -6.74 3.56 4.98
CA MET A 101 -7.01 3.27 3.57
C MET A 101 -8.42 3.69 3.16
N VAL A 102 -9.43 3.44 4.01
CA VAL A 102 -10.81 3.89 3.75
C VAL A 102 -10.90 5.41 3.68
N HIS A 103 -10.29 6.13 4.62
CA HIS A 103 -10.24 7.59 4.59
C HIS A 103 -9.50 8.12 3.34
N PHE A 104 -8.44 7.44 2.93
CA PHE A 104 -7.70 7.76 1.70
C PHE A 104 -8.59 7.62 0.46
N LEU A 105 -9.31 6.51 0.32
CA LEU A 105 -10.23 6.27 -0.81
C LEU A 105 -11.36 7.30 -0.86
N ARG A 106 -11.82 7.78 0.30
CA ARG A 106 -12.83 8.85 0.42
C ARG A 106 -12.27 10.26 0.19
N LYS A 107 -10.94 10.38 0.00
CA LYS A 107 -10.23 11.67 -0.13
C LYS A 107 -10.37 12.57 1.11
N ASP A 108 -10.53 11.97 2.29
CA ASP A 108 -10.62 12.71 3.54
C ASP A 108 -9.29 13.41 3.86
N LYS A 109 -9.37 14.60 4.49
CA LYS A 109 -8.18 15.34 4.93
C LYS A 109 -7.37 14.48 5.91
N VAL A 110 -6.05 14.43 5.73
CA VAL A 110 -5.14 13.64 6.59
C VAL A 110 -5.29 13.97 8.07
N SER A 111 -5.52 15.24 8.41
CA SER A 111 -5.76 15.67 9.79
C SER A 111 -7.03 15.08 10.40
N GLN A 112 -8.07 14.87 9.59
CA GLN A 112 -9.31 14.25 10.01
C GLN A 112 -9.10 12.75 10.21
N ALA A 113 -8.54 12.07 9.21
CA ALA A 113 -8.22 10.64 9.29
C ALA A 113 -7.32 10.29 10.49
N ALA A 114 -6.33 11.15 10.80
CA ALA A 114 -5.48 10.96 11.96
C ALA A 114 -6.26 10.98 13.28
N LYS A 115 -7.22 11.91 13.43
CA LYS A 115 -8.07 12.04 14.61
C LYS A 115 -9.03 10.85 14.71
N ASP A 116 -9.71 10.50 13.62
CA ASP A 116 -10.72 9.44 13.59
C ASP A 116 -10.13 8.06 13.88
N VAL A 117 -8.92 7.80 13.40
CA VAL A 117 -8.22 6.52 13.63
C VAL A 117 -7.41 6.53 14.95
N GLY A 118 -7.17 7.70 15.54
CA GLY A 118 -6.38 7.82 16.77
C GLY A 118 -4.87 7.58 16.55
N VAL A 119 -4.33 8.04 15.43
CA VAL A 119 -2.89 7.96 15.12
C VAL A 119 -2.26 9.35 15.06
N THR A 120 -0.93 9.42 15.16
CA THR A 120 -0.26 10.70 14.98
C THR A 120 -0.46 11.22 13.56
N LYS A 121 -0.54 12.54 13.41
CA LYS A 121 -0.63 13.18 12.07
C LYS A 121 0.52 12.74 11.16
N LYS A 122 1.73 12.60 11.71
CA LYS A 122 2.91 12.13 10.97
C LYS A 122 2.69 10.72 10.41
N THR A 123 2.15 9.82 11.23
CA THR A 123 1.82 8.45 10.81
C THR A 123 0.77 8.43 9.70
N ALA A 124 -0.31 9.20 9.84
CA ALA A 124 -1.35 9.28 8.81
C ALA A 124 -0.79 9.82 7.48
N ILE A 125 0.06 10.85 7.53
CA ILE A 125 0.77 11.39 6.36
C ILE A 125 1.60 10.29 5.68
N GLN A 126 2.41 9.55 6.44
CA GLN A 126 3.23 8.47 5.90
C GLN A 126 2.39 7.36 5.26
N THR A 127 1.27 6.96 5.89
CA THR A 127 0.36 5.98 5.31
C THR A 127 -0.27 6.48 4.00
N TYR A 128 -0.67 7.75 3.93
CA TYR A 128 -1.21 8.34 2.70
C TYR A 128 -0.15 8.42 1.59
N HIS A 129 1.11 8.72 1.92
CA HIS A 129 2.20 8.66 0.94
C HIS A 129 2.40 7.25 0.41
N TYR A 130 2.47 6.25 1.30
CA TYR A 130 2.59 4.85 0.91
C TYR A 130 1.42 4.40 0.00
N LEU A 131 0.19 4.81 0.31
CA LEU A 131 -0.97 4.50 -0.53
C LEU A 131 -0.87 5.13 -1.92
N ARG A 132 -0.36 6.36 -2.02
CA ARG A 132 -0.10 7.00 -3.33
C ARG A 132 0.97 6.27 -4.12
N GLU A 133 2.08 5.91 -3.48
CA GLU A 133 3.15 5.14 -4.13
C GLU A 133 2.62 3.81 -4.69
N VAL A 134 1.72 3.14 -3.97
CA VAL A 134 1.07 1.92 -4.45
C VAL A 134 0.18 2.19 -5.67
N CYS A 135 -0.61 3.28 -5.65
CA CYS A 135 -1.41 3.69 -6.80
C CYS A 135 -0.55 4.05 -8.01
N ASP A 136 0.53 4.80 -7.82
CA ASP A 136 1.45 5.20 -8.90
C ASP A 136 2.09 3.97 -9.56
N VAL A 137 2.49 2.98 -8.74
CA VAL A 137 3.03 1.71 -9.25
C VAL A 137 1.96 0.93 -10.00
N ALA A 138 0.73 0.83 -9.47
CA ALA A 138 -0.36 0.13 -10.15
C ALA A 138 -0.68 0.78 -11.50
N GLU A 139 -0.81 2.11 -11.52
CA GLU A 139 -1.03 2.87 -12.75
C GLU A 139 0.09 2.62 -13.75
N ALA A 140 1.36 2.67 -13.33
CA ALA A 140 2.51 2.43 -14.21
C ALA A 140 2.54 1.03 -14.85
N HIS A 141 1.96 0.01 -14.20
CA HIS A 141 1.85 -1.33 -14.78
C HIS A 141 0.69 -1.45 -15.77
N ASP A 142 -0.34 -0.61 -15.62
CA ASP A 142 -1.53 -0.58 -16.48
C ASP A 142 -1.41 0.44 -17.63
N ARG A 143 -0.25 1.10 -17.79
CA ARG A 143 -0.02 2.01 -18.92
C ARG A 143 0.29 1.21 -20.18
N ASP A 144 -0.65 1.24 -21.13
CA ASP A 144 -0.35 0.96 -22.52
C ASP A 144 0.69 1.97 -23.04
N LEU A 145 1.61 1.53 -23.91
CA LEU A 145 2.51 2.45 -24.59
C LEU A 145 1.66 3.45 -25.39
N LEU A 146 1.92 4.75 -25.18
CA LEU A 146 1.44 5.78 -26.07
C LEU A 146 2.25 5.69 -27.36
N GLY A 147 1.65 5.14 -28.41
CA GLY A 147 2.24 4.95 -29.74
C GLY A 147 2.92 3.59 -29.97
N GLY A 148 2.96 3.17 -31.24
CA GLY A 148 3.75 2.05 -31.78
C GLY A 148 4.70 2.49 -32.91
N SER A 149 5.34 1.55 -33.62
CA SER A 149 6.21 1.90 -34.75
C SER A 149 5.43 2.69 -35.82
N ASN A 150 5.97 3.85 -36.20
CA ASN A 150 5.37 4.85 -37.10
C ASN A 150 4.24 5.72 -36.51
N ASP A 151 3.98 5.67 -35.20
CA ASP A 151 3.08 6.63 -34.57
C ASP A 151 3.83 7.93 -34.21
N VAL A 152 3.27 9.06 -34.63
CA VAL A 152 3.73 10.39 -34.18
C VAL A 152 2.92 10.76 -32.95
N VAL A 153 3.55 10.67 -31.78
CA VAL A 153 2.94 11.07 -30.50
C VAL A 153 3.26 12.54 -30.25
N GLU A 154 2.25 13.39 -30.32
CA GLU A 154 2.37 14.79 -29.92
C GLU A 154 2.25 14.91 -28.39
N ILE A 155 3.29 15.45 -27.77
CA ILE A 155 3.29 15.76 -26.34
C ILE A 155 2.84 17.20 -26.20
N ASP A 156 1.58 17.42 -25.85
CA ASP A 156 1.08 18.77 -25.56
C ASP A 156 1.71 19.31 -24.25
N GLU A 157 1.79 20.64 -24.17
CA GLU A 157 2.62 21.40 -23.24
C GLU A 157 2.54 20.87 -21.79
N THR A 158 3.61 20.19 -21.36
CA THR A 158 3.72 19.74 -19.98
C THR A 158 4.24 20.87 -19.11
N HIS A 159 3.45 21.35 -18.15
CA HIS A 159 3.88 22.35 -17.18
C HIS A 159 4.83 21.72 -16.14
N LEU A 160 6.08 21.48 -16.55
CA LEU A 160 7.04 20.64 -15.84
C LEU A 160 7.39 21.15 -14.44
N TYR A 161 7.15 22.43 -14.11
CA TYR A 161 7.43 22.97 -12.78
C TYR A 161 7.04 24.45 -12.60
N THR A 162 6.47 24.79 -11.43
CA THR A 162 6.50 26.16 -10.86
C THR A 162 7.29 26.12 -9.54
N ARG A 163 8.32 26.98 -9.37
CA ARG A 163 9.09 27.06 -8.11
C ARG A 163 8.15 27.41 -6.95
N LYS A 164 8.15 26.59 -5.89
CA LYS A 164 7.51 26.95 -4.61
C LYS A 164 8.08 28.29 -4.13
N TYR A 165 7.22 29.30 -3.95
CA TYR A 165 7.53 30.67 -3.55
C TYR A 165 8.21 31.59 -4.57
N HIS A 166 8.29 31.21 -5.86
CA HIS A 166 8.74 32.10 -6.95
C HIS A 166 10.12 32.77 -6.71
N ARG A 167 10.94 32.20 -5.82
CA ARG A 167 12.23 32.78 -5.48
C ARG A 167 13.21 32.53 -6.62
N GLY A 168 13.75 33.63 -7.17
CA GLY A 168 15.08 33.66 -7.79
C GLY A 168 15.23 33.46 -9.31
N ARG A 169 14.24 33.80 -10.17
CA ARG A 169 14.44 34.28 -11.58
C ARG A 169 13.14 34.22 -12.40
N LEU A 170 13.06 35.12 -13.39
CA LEU A 170 12.12 35.03 -14.51
C LEU A 170 12.54 33.91 -15.47
N PHE A 171 11.58 33.07 -15.88
CA PHE A 171 11.76 32.13 -16.99
C PHE A 171 11.66 32.92 -18.30
N THR A 172 12.80 33.16 -18.96
CA THR A 172 12.85 33.96 -20.20
C THR A 172 12.79 33.12 -21.48
N HIS A 173 12.68 31.81 -21.37
CA HIS A 173 12.43 30.95 -22.52
C HIS A 173 11.37 29.92 -22.15
N SER A 174 10.21 30.08 -22.78
CA SER A 174 9.47 28.94 -23.32
C SER A 174 10.48 27.93 -23.87
N LEU A 175 10.59 26.79 -23.21
CA LEU A 175 11.17 25.61 -23.83
C LEU A 175 10.22 25.22 -24.96
N ARG A 176 10.39 25.82 -26.15
CA ARG A 176 9.97 25.19 -27.40
C ARG A 176 10.83 23.93 -27.54
N GLN A 177 10.41 22.87 -26.86
CA GLN A 177 10.81 21.54 -27.24
C GLN A 177 9.86 21.14 -28.35
N THR A 178 10.32 21.14 -29.59
CA THR A 178 9.72 20.30 -30.63
C THR A 178 10.18 18.88 -30.34
N PRO A 179 9.34 17.96 -29.86
CA PRO A 179 9.70 16.56 -29.80
C PRO A 179 9.29 15.96 -31.14
N VAL A 180 10.17 16.02 -32.14
CA VAL A 180 10.07 15.07 -33.26
C VAL A 180 10.92 13.88 -32.87
N GLY A 181 10.39 13.06 -31.97
CA GLY A 181 10.84 11.70 -31.77
C GLY A 181 10.03 10.82 -32.70
N VAL A 182 10.60 10.42 -33.82
CA VAL A 182 10.05 9.33 -34.65
C VAL A 182 10.44 8.02 -33.94
N PHE A 183 9.44 7.25 -33.52
CA PHE A 183 9.62 5.89 -33.00
C PHE A 183 9.42 4.85 -34.11
#